data_AF-A0A151KUZ0-F1
#
_entry.id   AF-A0A151KUZ0-F1
#
_cell.length_a   1.000
_cell.length_b   1.000
_cell.length_c   1.000
_cell.angle_alpha   90.00
_cell.angle_beta   90.00
_cell.angle_gamma   90.00
#
_symmetry.space_group_name_H-M   'P 1'
#
loop_
_entity.id
_entity.type
_entity.pdbx_description
1 polymer ?
#
loop_
_entity_poly.entity_id
_entity_poly.type
_entity_poly.pdbx_seq_one_letter_code
_entity_poly.pdbx_strand_id
1 'polypeptide(L)'
;MKYVQYFVIAAIASSCGFIVHVFSAEWLQAWIAQYMEGQSVIPSWDVRYIAMLTSLEYGISAIVLYWLIRDKVIKYGKFKAFIILSLLLTALHGALIRQPLMDFVVGNPIEVALVQNAFKWLVWVLMSIVTVYGFERVVRKC
;
A
#
# COMPACT_ATOMS: atom_id res chain seq x y z
N MET A 1 24.83 9.64 5.63
CA MET A 1 23.50 10.23 5.98
C MET A 1 22.38 9.92 4.98
N LYS A 2 22.61 9.81 3.66
CA LYS A 2 21.54 9.56 2.66
C LYS A 2 20.78 8.25 2.88
N TYR A 3 21.50 7.16 3.19
CA TYR A 3 20.89 5.85 3.49
C TYR A 3 19.94 5.89 4.70
N VAL A 4 20.27 6.66 5.73
CA VAL A 4 19.39 6.88 6.89
C VAL A 4 18.12 7.60 6.47
N GLN A 5 18.20 8.59 5.59
CA GLN A 5 17.02 9.30 5.07
C GLN A 5 16.14 8.39 4.22
N TYR A 6 16.72 7.53 3.38
CA TYR A 6 15.95 6.51 2.64
C TYR A 6 15.29 5.52 3.60
N PHE A 7 15.99 5.05 4.63
CA PHE A 7 15.39 4.17 5.63
C PHE A 7 14.19 4.84 6.35
N VAL A 8 14.31 6.11 6.71
CA VAL A 8 13.19 6.87 7.29
C VAL A 8 12.03 6.99 6.31
N ILE A 9 12.29 7.24 5.02
CA ILE A 9 11.25 7.28 3.99
C ILE A 9 10.56 5.92 3.85
N ALA A 10 11.33 4.81 3.88
CA ALA A 10 10.76 3.46 3.85
C ALA A 10 9.87 3.21 5.07
N ALA A 11 10.31 3.59 6.26
CA ALA A 11 9.52 3.46 7.47
C ALA A 11 8.20 4.26 7.39
N ILE A 12 8.25 5.50 6.90
CA ILE A 12 7.04 6.31 6.70
C ILE A 12 6.13 5.68 5.65
N ALA A 13 6.68 5.20 4.53
CA ALA A 13 5.89 4.54 3.49
C ALA A 13 5.18 3.30 4.04
N SER A 14 5.90 2.40 4.73
CA SER A 14 5.32 1.24 5.40
C SER A 14 4.25 1.61 6.42
N SER A 15 4.45 2.71 7.15
CA SER A 15 3.47 3.19 8.14
C SER A 15 2.15 3.57 7.48
N CYS A 16 2.16 4.12 6.27
CA CYS A 16 0.92 4.38 5.52
C CYS A 16 0.13 3.10 5.26
N GLY A 17 0.80 2.01 4.88
CA GLY A 17 0.16 0.72 4.67
C GLY A 17 -0.41 0.14 5.96
N PHE A 18 0.34 0.21 7.06
CA PHE A 18 -0.11 -0.26 8.37
C PHE A 18 -1.34 0.51 8.88
N ILE A 19 -1.36 1.85 8.77
CA ILE A 19 -2.49 2.68 9.20
C ILE A 19 -3.76 2.32 8.43
N VAL A 20 -3.67 2.21 7.10
CA VAL A 20 -4.81 1.83 6.27
C VAL A 20 -5.26 0.39 6.56
N HIS A 21 -4.32 -0.51 6.86
CA HIS A 21 -4.64 -1.88 7.25
C HIS A 21 -5.38 -1.95 8.59
N VAL A 22 -4.94 -1.21 9.61
CA VAL A 22 -5.63 -1.14 10.91
C VAL A 22 -7.03 -0.58 10.75
N PHE A 23 -7.17 0.53 9.99
CA PHE A 23 -8.48 1.11 9.71
C PHE A 23 -9.40 0.14 8.97
N SER A 24 -8.87 -0.61 7.99
CA SER A 24 -9.60 -1.65 7.29
C SER A 24 -10.01 -2.80 8.21
N ALA A 25 -9.11 -3.25 9.09
CA ALA A 25 -9.40 -4.35 10.01
C ALA A 25 -10.45 -3.99 11.08
N GLU A 26 -10.48 -2.75 11.56
CA GLU A 26 -11.41 -2.32 12.61
C GLU A 26 -12.76 -1.86 12.07
N TRP A 27 -12.74 -1.01 11.05
CA TRP A 27 -13.95 -0.38 10.54
C TRP A 27 -14.51 -1.13 9.33
N LEU A 28 -13.67 -1.41 8.33
CA LEU A 28 -14.15 -1.99 7.09
C LEU A 28 -14.64 -3.43 7.28
N GLN A 29 -13.93 -4.26 8.04
CA GLN A 29 -14.37 -5.63 8.35
C GLN A 29 -15.68 -5.65 9.15
N ALA A 30 -15.84 -4.75 10.13
CA ALA A 30 -17.08 -4.61 10.88
C ALA A 30 -18.26 -4.18 9.98
N TRP A 31 -18.02 -3.26 9.04
CA TRP A 31 -19.00 -2.87 8.04
C TRP A 31 -19.34 -4.02 7.07
N ILE A 32 -18.35 -4.74 6.55
CA ILE A 32 -18.56 -5.92 5.67
C ILE A 32 -19.37 -6.99 6.39
N ALA A 33 -19.11 -7.24 7.68
CA ALA A 33 -19.83 -8.22 8.48
C ALA A 33 -21.33 -7.90 8.63
N GLN A 34 -21.75 -6.65 8.44
CA GLN A 34 -23.19 -6.31 8.37
C GLN A 34 -23.84 -6.83 7.07
N TYR A 35 -23.05 -6.99 6.01
CA TYR A 35 -23.49 -7.48 4.70
C TYR A 35 -23.18 -8.97 4.49
N MET A 36 -22.48 -9.61 5.41
CA MET A 36 -22.08 -11.02 5.34
C MET A 36 -22.51 -11.75 6.62
N GLU A 37 -23.46 -12.69 6.51
CA GLU A 37 -23.98 -13.43 7.66
C GLU A 37 -22.89 -14.21 8.44
N GLY A 38 -22.64 -13.79 9.69
CA GLY A 38 -22.20 -14.69 10.75
C GLY A 38 -20.70 -14.88 11.03
N GLN A 39 -19.78 -14.09 10.43
CA GLN A 39 -18.35 -14.19 10.76
C GLN A 39 -17.87 -13.02 11.63
N SER A 40 -17.36 -13.34 12.82
CA SER A 40 -16.66 -12.39 13.68
C SER A 40 -15.15 -12.62 13.60
N VAL A 41 -14.40 -11.57 13.26
CA VAL A 41 -12.93 -11.58 13.30
C VAL A 41 -12.52 -10.91 14.61
N ILE A 42 -11.86 -11.65 15.51
CA ILE A 42 -11.36 -11.09 16.78
C ILE A 42 -9.95 -10.53 16.53
N PRO A 43 -9.73 -9.21 16.55
CA PRO A 43 -8.39 -8.63 16.39
C PRO A 43 -7.56 -8.82 17.67
N SER A 44 -6.35 -9.36 17.53
CA SER A 44 -5.36 -9.48 18.62
C SER A 44 -4.23 -8.44 18.47
N TRP A 45 -3.86 -7.79 19.56
CA TRP A 45 -2.80 -6.75 19.59
C TRP A 45 -1.38 -7.33 19.44
N ASP A 46 -1.14 -8.54 19.91
CA ASP A 46 0.19 -9.18 19.82
C ASP A 46 0.62 -9.40 18.36
N VAL A 47 -0.35 -9.72 17.49
CA VAL A 47 -0.13 -9.92 16.05
C VAL A 47 0.17 -8.59 15.34
N ARG A 48 -0.38 -7.47 15.83
CA ARG A 48 -0.20 -6.15 15.20
C ARG A 48 1.23 -5.63 15.31
N TYR A 49 1.92 -5.90 16.42
CA TYR A 49 3.32 -5.49 16.58
C TYR A 49 4.25 -6.22 15.61
N ILE A 50 4.04 -7.53 15.45
CA ILE A 50 4.79 -8.33 14.48
C ILE A 50 4.48 -7.85 13.06
N ALA A 51 3.20 -7.63 12.74
CA ALA A 51 2.78 -7.10 11.44
C ALA A 51 3.38 -5.72 11.14
N MET A 52 3.50 -4.85 12.14
CA MET A 52 4.15 -3.54 11.99
C MET A 52 5.63 -3.69 11.64
N LEU A 53 6.36 -4.56 12.35
CA LEU A 53 7.78 -4.80 12.08
C LEU A 53 8.01 -5.41 10.70
N THR A 54 7.22 -6.41 10.31
CA THR A 54 7.33 -7.03 8.99
C THR A 54 6.87 -6.10 7.88
N SER A 55 5.98 -5.14 8.16
CA SER A 55 5.54 -4.17 7.14
C SER A 55 6.66 -3.28 6.60
N LEU A 56 7.78 -3.12 7.34
CA LEU A 56 8.97 -2.39 6.86
C LEU A 56 9.52 -2.97 5.55
N GLU A 57 9.35 -4.27 5.34
CA GLU A 57 9.74 -4.95 4.10
C GLU A 57 9.12 -4.30 2.86
N TYR A 58 7.84 -3.91 2.93
CA TYR A 58 7.14 -3.26 1.82
C TYR A 58 7.71 -1.88 1.50
N GLY A 59 8.06 -1.08 2.51
CA GLY A 59 8.63 0.25 2.33
C GLY A 59 10.03 0.21 1.76
N ILE A 60 10.85 -0.73 2.24
CA ILE A 60 12.19 -0.99 1.69
C ILE A 60 12.06 -1.45 0.23
N SER A 61 11.17 -2.40 -0.04
CA SER A 61 10.88 -2.89 -1.39
C SER A 61 10.43 -1.77 -2.33
N ALA A 62 9.56 -0.87 -1.88
CA ALA A 62 9.10 0.26 -2.68
C ALA A 62 10.25 1.23 -3.03
N ILE A 63 11.14 1.53 -2.07
CA ILE A 63 12.32 2.36 -2.34
C ILE A 63 13.26 1.70 -3.34
N VAL A 64 13.57 0.42 -3.16
CA VAL A 64 14.48 -0.31 -4.05
C VAL A 64 13.88 -0.39 -5.46
N LEU A 65 12.58 -0.71 -5.57
CA LEU A 65 11.89 -0.73 -6.84
C LEU A 65 11.93 0.63 -7.52
N TYR A 66 11.62 1.71 -6.78
CA TYR A 66 11.66 3.05 -7.33
C TYR A 66 13.07 3.42 -7.80
N TRP A 67 14.10 3.09 -7.02
CA TRP A 67 15.49 3.31 -7.38
C TRP A 67 15.87 2.64 -8.69
N LEU A 68 15.45 1.38 -8.91
CA LEU A 68 15.72 0.63 -10.14
C LEU A 68 15.05 1.23 -11.38
N ILE A 69 13.82 1.73 -11.25
CA ILE A 69 13.07 2.27 -12.40
C ILE A 69 13.25 3.79 -12.58
N ARG A 70 13.87 4.46 -11.60
CA ARG A 70 13.89 5.92 -11.44
C ARG A 70 14.23 6.65 -12.73
N ASP A 71 15.36 6.32 -13.34
CA ASP A 71 15.91 7.05 -14.49
C ASP A 71 14.98 7.00 -15.70
N LYS A 72 14.14 5.96 -15.79
CA LYS A 72 13.15 5.81 -16.87
C LYS A 72 11.85 6.53 -16.57
N VAL A 73 11.45 6.66 -15.30
CA VAL A 73 10.14 7.24 -14.92
C VAL A 73 10.24 8.72 -14.57
N ILE A 74 11.32 9.17 -13.93
CA ILE A 74 11.44 10.55 -13.42
C ILE A 74 11.51 11.60 -14.53
N LYS A 75 11.96 11.21 -15.74
CA LYS A 75 11.97 12.07 -16.93
C LYS A 75 10.57 12.59 -17.31
N TYR A 76 9.52 11.89 -16.90
CA TYR A 76 8.13 12.30 -17.12
C TYR A 76 7.56 13.16 -15.97
N GLY A 77 8.37 13.46 -14.96
CA GLY A 77 7.98 14.22 -13.77
C GLY A 77 7.56 13.35 -12.59
N LYS A 78 7.58 13.95 -11.39
CA LYS A 78 7.30 13.26 -10.12
C LYS A 78 5.90 12.65 -10.06
N PHE A 79 4.90 13.39 -10.55
CA PHE A 79 3.51 12.95 -10.52
C PHE A 79 3.31 11.66 -11.34
N LYS A 80 3.81 11.63 -12.58
CA LYS A 80 3.75 10.44 -13.44
C LYS A 80 4.56 9.28 -12.86
N ALA A 81 5.74 9.55 -12.31
CA ALA A 81 6.56 8.53 -11.65
C ALA A 81 5.83 7.87 -10.46
N PHE A 82 5.12 8.67 -9.66
CA PHE A 82 4.27 8.18 -8.58
C PHE A 82 3.11 7.31 -9.09
N ILE A 83 2.41 7.72 -10.16
CA ILE A 83 1.33 6.92 -10.76
C ILE A 83 1.88 5.58 -11.26
N ILE A 84 3.01 5.58 -11.96
CA ILE A 84 3.64 4.36 -12.48
C ILE A 84 4.03 3.43 -11.33
N LEU A 85 4.65 3.95 -10.27
CA LEU A 85 5.01 3.14 -9.11
C LEU A 85 3.78 2.56 -8.42
N SER A 86 2.69 3.32 -8.31
CA SER A 86 1.42 2.84 -7.74
C SER A 86 0.84 1.69 -8.54
N LEU A 87 0.83 1.80 -9.87
CA LEU A 87 0.36 0.75 -10.76
C LEU A 87 1.23 -0.50 -10.68
N LEU A 88 2.55 -0.35 -10.58
CA LEU A 88 3.47 -1.48 -10.42
C LEU A 88 3.26 -2.18 -9.07
N LEU A 89 3.17 -1.44 -7.97
CA LEU A 89 2.97 -2.02 -6.65
C LEU A 89 1.60 -2.72 -6.55
N THR A 90 0.53 -2.10 -7.05
CA THR A 90 -0.80 -2.73 -7.10
C THR A 90 -0.82 -3.99 -7.97
N ALA A 91 -0.12 -3.99 -9.11
CA ALA A 91 -0.03 -5.15 -9.98
C ALA A 91 0.76 -6.31 -9.36
N LEU A 92 1.94 -6.02 -8.77
CA LEU A 92 2.80 -7.02 -8.12
C LEU A 92 2.10 -7.73 -6.97
N HIS A 93 1.23 -7.04 -6.24
CA HIS A 93 0.45 -7.61 -5.14
C HIS A 93 -0.89 -8.21 -5.59
N GLY A 94 -1.16 -8.30 -6.90
CA GLY A 94 -2.41 -8.83 -7.45
C GLY A 94 -3.64 -7.96 -7.20
N ALA A 95 -3.48 -6.79 -6.56
CA ALA A 95 -4.59 -5.91 -6.21
C ALA A 95 -5.17 -5.14 -7.40
N LEU A 96 -4.44 -5.04 -8.52
CA LEU A 96 -4.86 -4.21 -9.66
C LEU A 96 -6.08 -4.77 -10.41
N ILE A 97 -6.01 -6.03 -10.86
CA ILE A 97 -7.06 -6.68 -11.66
C ILE A 97 -7.49 -7.99 -11.03
N ARG A 98 -6.52 -8.81 -10.58
CA ARG A 98 -6.78 -10.17 -10.11
C ARG A 98 -7.74 -10.20 -8.93
N GLN A 99 -7.49 -9.39 -7.90
CA GLN A 99 -8.33 -9.37 -6.70
C GLN A 99 -9.73 -8.81 -6.97
N PRO A 100 -9.90 -7.66 -7.63
CA PRO A 100 -11.22 -7.17 -8.01
C PRO A 100 -12.04 -8.18 -8.83
N LEU A 101 -11.40 -8.87 -9.78
CA LEU A 101 -12.07 -9.89 -10.59
C LEU A 101 -12.46 -11.11 -9.75
N MET A 102 -11.58 -11.61 -8.88
CA MET A 102 -11.90 -12.74 -8.01
C MET A 102 -13.02 -12.39 -7.02
N ASP A 103 -12.98 -11.20 -6.40
CA ASP A 103 -14.02 -10.76 -5.47
C ASP A 103 -15.40 -10.70 -6.17
N PHE A 104 -15.43 -10.26 -7.44
CA PHE A 104 -16.66 -10.29 -8.25
C PHE A 104 -17.12 -11.71 -8.60
N VAL A 105 -16.20 -12.60 -9.01
CA VAL A 105 -16.51 -13.99 -9.40
C VAL A 105 -16.99 -14.83 -8.21
N VAL A 106 -16.47 -14.57 -7.00
CA VAL A 106 -16.91 -15.23 -5.75
C VAL A 106 -18.35 -14.83 -5.37
N GLY A 107 -18.90 -13.78 -5.99
CA GLY A 107 -20.26 -13.33 -5.74
C GLY A 107 -20.39 -12.27 -4.65
N ASN A 108 -19.30 -11.56 -4.33
CA ASN A 108 -19.39 -10.43 -3.40
C ASN A 108 -20.28 -9.33 -4.01
N PRO A 109 -21.11 -8.65 -3.20
CA PRO A 109 -21.82 -7.46 -3.64
C PRO A 109 -20.84 -6.44 -4.23
N ILE A 110 -21.19 -5.83 -5.37
CA ILE A 110 -20.28 -4.94 -6.10
C ILE A 110 -19.77 -3.78 -5.23
N GLU A 111 -20.63 -3.27 -4.35
CA GLU A 111 -20.32 -2.21 -3.39
C GLU A 111 -19.23 -2.67 -2.41
N VAL A 112 -19.37 -3.88 -1.85
CA VAL A 112 -18.40 -4.47 -0.92
C VAL A 112 -17.06 -4.72 -1.61
N ALA A 113 -17.09 -5.32 -2.81
CA ALA A 113 -15.90 -5.60 -3.59
C ALA A 113 -15.14 -4.32 -3.97
N LEU A 114 -15.85 -3.27 -4.40
CA LEU A 114 -15.23 -1.99 -4.75
C LEU A 114 -14.59 -1.31 -3.54
N VAL A 115 -15.28 -1.25 -2.40
CA VAL A 115 -14.76 -0.61 -1.19
C VAL A 115 -13.53 -1.39 -0.68
N GLN A 116 -13.60 -2.71 -0.60
CA GLN A 116 -12.46 -3.55 -0.20
C GLN A 116 -11.23 -3.33 -1.09
N ASN A 117 -11.42 -3.29 -2.40
CA ASN A 117 -10.31 -3.08 -3.33
C ASN A 117 -9.81 -1.62 -3.32
N ALA A 118 -10.69 -0.63 -3.10
CA ALA A 118 -10.28 0.75 -2.93
C ALA A 118 -9.33 0.95 -1.73
N PHE A 119 -9.59 0.29 -0.60
CA PHE A 119 -8.67 0.31 0.55
C PHE A 119 -7.32 -0.34 0.21
N LYS A 120 -7.32 -1.46 -0.53
CA LYS A 120 -6.08 -2.08 -1.01
C LYS A 120 -5.31 -1.14 -1.95
N TRP A 121 -5.98 -0.47 -2.88
CA TRP A 121 -5.34 0.51 -3.78
C TRP A 121 -4.79 1.72 -3.02
N LEU A 122 -5.53 2.20 -2.02
CA LEU A 122 -5.12 3.35 -1.21
C LEU A 122 -3.77 3.10 -0.52
N VAL A 123 -3.53 1.90 0.01
CA VAL A 123 -2.22 1.52 0.58
C VAL A 123 -1.10 1.80 -0.41
N TRP A 124 -1.19 1.22 -1.60
CA TRP A 124 -0.12 1.28 -2.61
C TRP A 124 0.06 2.69 -3.19
N VAL A 125 -1.04 3.43 -3.31
CA VAL A 125 -1.02 4.85 -3.70
C VAL A 125 -0.26 5.67 -2.66
N LEU A 126 -0.63 5.60 -1.38
CA LEU A 126 0.03 6.38 -0.33
C LEU A 126 1.52 6.02 -0.21
N MET A 127 1.84 4.73 -0.24
CA MET A 127 3.23 4.25 -0.23
C MET A 127 4.04 4.82 -1.40
N SER A 128 3.45 4.85 -2.59
CA SER A 128 4.12 5.36 -3.79
C SER A 128 4.34 6.87 -3.73
N ILE A 129 3.37 7.64 -3.18
CA ILE A 129 3.54 9.09 -2.98
C ILE A 129 4.73 9.34 -2.06
N VAL A 130 4.74 8.71 -0.89
CA VAL A 130 5.82 8.89 0.10
C VAL A 130 7.16 8.49 -0.50
N THR A 131 7.21 7.35 -1.19
CA THR A 131 8.42 6.83 -1.81
C THR A 131 8.97 7.80 -2.85
N VAL A 132 8.17 8.18 -3.86
CA VAL A 132 8.66 9.04 -4.96
C VAL A 132 9.02 10.44 -4.46
N TYR A 133 8.14 11.08 -3.68
CA TYR A 133 8.41 12.45 -3.25
C TYR A 133 9.51 12.52 -2.19
N GLY A 134 9.57 11.54 -1.28
CA GLY A 134 10.64 11.41 -0.29
C GLY A 134 11.99 11.16 -0.95
N PHE A 135 12.07 10.15 -1.81
CA PHE A 135 13.30 9.77 -2.50
C PHE A 135 13.87 10.94 -3.32
N GLU A 136 13.02 11.58 -4.13
CA GLU A 136 13.44 12.72 -4.96
C GLU A 136 13.85 13.95 -4.14
N ARG A 137 13.33 14.11 -2.91
CA ARG A 137 13.75 15.19 -2.01
C ARG A 137 15.15 14.97 -1.46
N VAL A 138 15.53 13.71 -1.22
CA VAL A 138 16.89 13.34 -0.79
C VAL A 138 17.87 13.52 -1.94
N VAL A 139 17.52 13.05 -3.14
CA VAL A 139 18.40 13.17 -4.33
C VAL A 139 18.67 14.62 -4.70
N ARG A 140 17.66 15.50 -4.70
CA ARG A 140 17.81 16.93 -5.07
C ARG A 140 18.62 17.77 -4.09
N LYS A 141 18.80 17.33 -2.85
CA LYS A 141 19.60 18.05 -1.84
C LYS A 141 21.11 17.84 -2.01
N CYS A 142 21.51 17.10 -3.03
CA CYS A 142 22.90 16.75 -3.34
C CYS A 142 23.23 17.23 -4.74
#